data_AF-A0A522AX51-F1
#
_entry.id   AF-A0A522AX51-F1
#
_cell.length_a   1.000
_cell.length_b   1.000
_cell.length_c   1.000
_cell.angle_alpha   90.00
_cell.angle_beta   90.00
_cell.angle_gamma   90.00
#
_symmetry.space_group_name_H-M   'P 1'
#
loop_
_entity.id
_entity.type
_entity.pdbx_description
1 polymer ?
#
loop_
_entity_poly.entity_id
_entity_poly.type
_entity_poly.pdbx_seq_one_letter_code
_entity_poly.pdbx_strand_id
1 'polypeptide(L)'
;MSADKPKKANQDDAPSAKNAKASDPAEEAKRQAYRKLKPVGPIMKPPTPEEIDAFRNDPELKERDHLLDAMPKPGTDDQDPF
;
A
#
# COMPACT_ATOMS: atom_id res chain seq x y z
N MET A 1 44.22 -4.78 9.63
CA MET A 1 43.08 -4.78 10.57
C MET A 1 42.05 -3.80 10.00
N SER A 2 41.15 -4.26 9.13
CA SER A 2 39.78 -4.71 9.45
C SER A 2 38.91 -3.52 9.90
N ALA A 3 37.79 -3.15 9.26
CA ALA A 3 37.06 -3.70 8.13
C ALA A 3 36.14 -2.60 7.56
N ASP A 4 36.09 -2.50 6.22
CA ASP A 4 35.00 -1.88 5.47
C ASP A 4 33.69 -2.61 5.84
N LYS A 5 32.75 -1.91 6.47
CA LYS A 5 31.41 -2.46 6.72
C LYS A 5 30.57 -2.24 5.47
N PRO A 6 30.08 -3.28 4.78
CA PRO A 6 29.13 -3.06 3.70
C PRO A 6 27.81 -2.55 4.31
N LYS A 7 27.40 -1.37 3.88
CA LYS A 7 26.09 -0.78 4.18
C LYS A 7 25.04 -1.71 3.59
N LYS A 8 24.30 -2.42 4.46
CA LYS A 8 23.21 -3.30 4.04
C LYS A 8 22.22 -2.50 3.19
N ALA A 9 22.00 -2.94 1.96
CA ALA A 9 20.91 -2.47 1.15
C ALA A 9 19.60 -2.86 1.84
N ASN A 10 18.73 -1.89 2.10
CA ASN A 10 17.35 -2.14 2.50
C ASN A 10 16.72 -2.98 1.39
N GLN A 11 16.36 -4.20 1.75
CA GLN A 11 15.75 -5.19 0.87
C GLN A 11 14.23 -5.16 1.10
N ASP A 12 13.61 -4.00 0.88
CA ASP A 12 12.16 -3.81 1.01
C ASP A 12 11.47 -3.47 -0.32
N ASP A 13 12.07 -3.87 -1.43
CA ASP A 13 11.39 -3.98 -2.73
C ASP A 13 11.36 -5.45 -3.12
N ALA A 14 10.58 -6.25 -2.39
CA ALA A 14 10.13 -7.52 -2.89
C ALA A 14 8.84 -7.25 -3.69
N PRO A 15 8.87 -7.12 -5.03
CA PRO A 15 7.64 -7.29 -5.78
C PRO A 15 7.18 -8.71 -5.49
N SER A 16 6.00 -8.86 -4.89
CA SER A 16 5.40 -10.15 -4.58
C SER A 16 5.41 -11.02 -5.85
N ALA A 17 6.37 -11.94 -5.93
CA ALA A 17 6.67 -12.74 -7.10
C ALA A 17 5.71 -13.93 -7.21
N LYS A 18 4.41 -13.67 -7.06
CA LYS A 18 3.35 -14.65 -7.22
C LYS A 18 2.31 -14.03 -8.13
N ASN A 19 2.42 -14.36 -9.42
CA ASN A 19 1.68 -13.87 -10.58
C ASN A 19 2.32 -12.71 -11.37
N ALA A 20 3.63 -12.79 -11.64
CA ALA A 20 4.20 -12.04 -12.76
C ALA A 20 3.73 -12.70 -14.08
N LYS A 21 2.50 -12.41 -14.52
CA LYS A 21 2.18 -12.62 -15.94
C LYS A 21 3.16 -11.78 -16.75
N ALA A 22 3.72 -12.35 -17.83
CA ALA A 22 4.62 -11.63 -18.72
C ALA A 22 3.98 -10.27 -19.04
N SER A 23 4.61 -9.20 -18.57
CA SER A 23 4.08 -7.87 -18.76
C SER A 23 4.26 -7.55 -20.25
N ASP A 24 3.16 -7.14 -20.90
CA ASP A 24 3.19 -6.76 -22.30
C ASP A 24 4.27 -5.67 -22.48
N PRO A 25 5.22 -5.81 -23.43
CA PRO A 25 6.22 -4.78 -23.70
C PRO A 25 5.63 -3.37 -23.86
N ALA A 26 4.39 -3.26 -24.34
CA ALA A 26 3.66 -2.00 -24.43
C ALA A 26 3.24 -1.45 -23.05
N GLU A 27 2.85 -2.30 -22.10
CA GLU A 27 2.58 -1.91 -20.72
C GLU A 27 3.86 -1.50 -19.99
N GLU A 28 4.95 -2.22 -20.20
CA GLU A 28 6.26 -1.91 -19.60
C GLU A 28 6.80 -0.56 -20.08
N ALA A 29 6.69 -0.28 -21.39
CA ALA A 29 7.05 1.01 -21.96
C ALA A 29 6.20 2.16 -21.39
N LYS A 30 4.89 1.93 -21.23
CA LYS A 30 3.98 2.90 -20.59
C LYS A 30 4.38 3.16 -19.14
N ARG A 31 4.63 2.12 -18.34
CA ARG A 31 5.08 2.25 -16.93
C ARG A 31 6.40 3.01 -16.83
N GLN A 32 7.35 2.75 -17.72
CA GLN A 32 8.60 3.51 -17.78
C GLN A 32 8.38 4.98 -18.15
N ALA A 33 7.45 5.27 -19.07
CA ALA A 33 7.09 6.64 -19.41
C ALA A 33 6.44 7.37 -18.21
N TYR A 34 5.50 6.72 -17.50
CA TYR A 34 4.87 7.29 -16.30
C TYR A 34 5.87 7.56 -15.16
N ARG A 35 6.89 6.71 -14.98
CA ARG A 35 7.97 6.96 -14.00
C ARG A 35 8.82 8.18 -14.33
N LYS A 36 8.95 8.54 -15.61
CA LYS A 36 9.72 9.70 -16.07
C LYS A 36 8.90 11.00 -16.00
N LEU A 37 7.58 10.91 -15.92
CA LEU A 37 6.73 12.08 -15.76
C LEU A 37 6.92 12.66 -14.36
N LYS A 38 7.17 13.97 -14.30
CA LYS A 38 7.17 14.69 -13.03
C LYS A 38 5.74 14.69 -12.48
N PRO A 39 5.56 14.52 -11.16
CA PRO A 39 4.24 14.65 -10.56
C PRO A 39 3.66 16.03 -10.89
N VAL A 40 2.40 16.04 -11.30
CA VAL A 40 1.68 17.27 -11.61
C VAL A 40 1.15 17.84 -10.30
N GLY A 41 1.60 19.04 -9.95
CA GLY A 41 1.17 19.76 -8.74
C GLY A 41 2.24 19.84 -7.65
N PRO A 42 1.90 20.44 -6.50
CA PRO A 42 2.83 20.56 -5.37
C PRO A 42 3.25 19.19 -4.87
N ILE A 43 4.55 18.98 -4.69
CA ILE A 43 5.06 17.77 -4.04
C ILE A 43 4.63 17.84 -2.57
N MET A 44 3.65 17.02 -2.20
CA MET A 44 3.24 16.90 -0.81
C MET A 44 4.39 16.27 -0.01
N LYS A 45 4.72 16.88 1.13
CA LYS A 45 5.65 16.27 2.07
C LYS A 45 5.01 15.00 2.63
N PRO A 46 5.79 13.93 2.86
CA PRO A 46 5.27 12.80 3.60
C PRO A 46 4.81 13.26 5.00
N PRO A 47 3.77 12.64 5.56
CA PRO A 47 3.32 12.96 6.90
C PRO A 47 4.43 12.70 7.92
N THR A 48 4.49 13.55 8.93
CA THR A 48 5.38 13.40 10.08
C THR A 48 4.91 12.24 10.97
N PRO A 49 5.79 11.66 11.81
CA PRO A 49 5.39 10.62 12.75
C PRO A 49 4.22 11.03 13.66
N GLU A 50 4.20 12.29 14.09
CA GLU A 50 3.13 12.85 14.92
C GLU A 50 1.80 12.92 14.19
N GLU A 51 1.80 13.31 12.91
CA GLU A 51 0.61 13.31 12.06
C GLU A 51 0.11 11.88 11.80
N ILE A 52 1.02 10.92 11.59
CA ILE A 52 0.66 9.50 11.45
C ILE A 52 -0.01 8.99 12.73
N ASP A 53 0.55 9.33 13.90
CA ASP A 53 -0.02 8.92 15.19
C ASP A 53 -1.37 9.58 15.45
N ALA A 54 -1.56 10.83 15.02
CA ALA A 54 -2.86 11.50 15.08
C ALA A 54 -3.90 10.79 14.21
N PHE A 55 -3.57 10.45 12.95
CA PHE A 55 -4.48 9.68 12.08
C PHE A 55 -4.78 8.31 12.64
N ARG A 56 -3.80 7.62 13.21
CA ARG A 56 -3.99 6.28 13.77
C ARG A 56 -4.89 6.27 15.01
N ASN A 57 -4.82 7.33 15.81
CA ASN A 57 -5.55 7.43 17.07
C ASN A 57 -6.85 8.23 16.97
N ASP A 58 -7.22 8.66 15.76
CA ASP A 58 -8.45 9.37 15.49
C ASP A 58 -9.67 8.59 16.04
N PRO A 59 -10.43 9.15 16.99
CA PRO A 59 -11.59 8.48 17.56
C PRO A 59 -12.67 8.18 16.52
N GLU A 60 -12.81 8.99 15.47
CA GLU A 60 -13.81 8.77 14.41
C GLU A 60 -13.48 7.51 13.60
N LEU A 61 -12.20 7.23 13.38
CA LEU A 61 -11.72 6.00 12.72
C LEU A 61 -12.05 4.77 13.55
N LYS A 62 -11.89 4.82 14.87
CA LYS A 62 -12.25 3.72 15.79
C LYS A 62 -13.75 3.46 15.81
N GLU A 63 -14.56 4.52 15.83
CA GLU A 63 -16.02 4.40 15.79
C GLU A 63 -16.49 3.82 14.45
N ARG A 64 -15.92 4.27 13.34
CA ARG A 64 -16.21 3.75 12.01
C ARG A 64 -15.91 2.25 11.92
N ASP A 65 -14.74 1.82 12.38
CA ASP A 65 -14.35 0.41 12.34
C ASP A 65 -15.29 -0.44 13.22
N HIS A 66 -15.66 0.04 14.40
CA HIS A 66 -16.66 -0.60 15.25
C HIS A 66 -18.04 -0.71 14.57
N LEU A 67 -18.49 0.34 13.88
CA LEU A 67 -19.75 0.31 13.12
C LEU A 67 -19.69 -0.67 11.95
N LEU A 68 -18.58 -0.73 11.21
CA LEU A 68 -18.37 -1.68 10.10
C LEU A 68 -18.34 -3.14 10.57
N ASP A 69 -17.91 -3.37 11.80
CA ASP A 69 -17.95 -4.70 12.42
C ASP A 69 -19.32 -5.06 12.97
N ALA A 70 -20.09 -4.08 13.42
CA ALA A 70 -21.49 -4.26 13.79
C ALA A 70 -22.41 -4.44 12.57
N MET A 71 -21.98 -4.02 11.37
CA MET A 71 -22.75 -4.22 10.15
C MET A 71 -22.88 -5.71 9.81
N PRO A 72 -24.08 -6.16 9.39
CA PRO A 72 -24.26 -7.52 8.87
C PRO A 72 -23.26 -7.75 7.73
N LYS A 73 -22.36 -8.72 7.90
CA LYS A 73 -21.43 -9.09 6.83
C LYS A 73 -22.25 -9.78 5.73
N PRO A 74 -22.22 -9.31 4.48
CA PRO A 74 -22.93 -9.99 3.39
C PRO A 74 -22.25 -11.35 3.15
N GLY A 75 -22.94 -12.44 3.49
CA GLY A 75 -22.51 -13.80 3.19
C GLY A 75 -22.48 -14.81 4.33
N THR A 76 -22.98 -14.51 5.53
CA THR A 76 -23.05 -15.48 6.63
C THR A 76 -24.38 -16.21 6.81
N ASP A 77 -25.44 -15.84 6.09
CA ASP A 77 -26.75 -16.49 6.25
C ASP A 77 -27.62 -16.29 5.00
N ASP A 78 -27.34 -17.04 3.92
CA ASP A 78 -28.29 -17.35 2.83
C ASP A 78 -27.54 -18.05 1.66
N GLN A 79 -26.98 -19.23 1.94
CA GLN A 79 -27.03 -20.30 0.93
C GLN A 79 -28.35 -21.03 1.19
N ASP A 80 -29.46 -20.40 0.79
CA ASP A 80 -30.77 -21.05 0.72
C ASP A 80 -30.74 -22.05 -0.45
N PRO A 81 -30.79 -23.37 -0.21
CA PRO A 81 -30.82 -24.36 -1.28
C PRO A 81 -32.26 -24.56 -1.75
N PHE A 82 -32.80 -23.61 -2.51
CA PHE A 82 -33.99 -23.82 -3.35
C PHE A 82 -33.68 -23.57 -4.83
#